data_AF-A0A511X2H6-F1
#
_entry.id   AF-A0A511X2H6-F1
#
_cell.length_a   1.000
_cell.length_b   1.000
_cell.length_c   1.000
_cell.angle_alpha   90.00
_cell.angle_beta   90.00
_cell.angle_gamma   90.00
#
_symmetry.space_group_name_H-M   'P 1'
#
loop_
_entity.id
_entity.type
_entity.pdbx_description
1 polymer ?
#
loop_
_entity_poly.entity_id
_entity_poly.type
_entity_poly.pdbx_seq_one_letter_code
_entity_poly.pdbx_strand_id
1 'polypeptide(L)'
;MVKHNVYPLRLTLDGEVIEEEAFLVVIGMTQSIAGFENMVVDAELDDGLMHIFIIKELAGVDMVSLLPALLSGDLKTHRQVTYAKTKGVRITSTEILHANIDGDKGDPLPLELQVLPQHIRLLVNSVI
;
A
#
# COMPACT_ATOMS: atom_id res chain seq x y z
N MET A 1 11.98 8.91 22.36
CA MET A 1 12.03 8.85 20.88
C MET A 1 11.78 7.40 20.51
N VAL A 2 10.64 7.09 19.89
CA VAL A 2 10.33 5.72 19.43
C VAL A 2 11.25 5.44 18.24
N LYS A 3 12.03 4.36 18.30
CA LYS A 3 12.78 3.88 17.13
C LYS A 3 11.77 3.25 16.17
N HIS A 4 11.68 3.79 14.97
CA HIS A 4 10.94 3.16 13.88
C HIS A 4 11.92 2.26 13.14
N ASN A 5 11.70 0.94 13.21
CA ASN A 5 12.50 0.01 12.43
C ASN A 5 12.07 0.10 10.97
N VAL A 6 13.06 0.09 10.08
CA VAL A 6 12.85 -0.15 8.65
C VAL A 6 13.24 -1.58 8.34
N TYR A 7 12.62 -2.13 7.31
CA TYR A 7 12.84 -3.50 6.90
C TYR A 7 13.20 -3.55 5.41
N PRO A 8 14.18 -4.39 5.03
CA PRO A 8 14.55 -4.57 3.63
C PRO A 8 13.42 -5.31 2.92
N LEU A 9 12.76 -4.65 1.97
CA LEU A 9 11.70 -5.23 1.15
C LEU A 9 12.09 -5.23 -0.32
N ARG A 10 11.74 -6.33 -0.99
CA ARG A 10 11.81 -6.48 -2.44
C ARG A 10 10.44 -6.82 -2.98
N LEU A 11 9.90 -5.93 -3.82
CA LEU A 11 8.62 -6.07 -4.50
C LEU A 11 8.88 -6.30 -5.99
N THR A 12 8.35 -7.39 -6.54
CA THR A 12 8.38 -7.66 -7.99
C THR A 12 6.99 -7.41 -8.56
N LEU A 13 6.87 -6.47 -9.48
CA LEU A 13 5.62 -5.89 -10.00
C LEU A 13 5.71 -5.89 -11.54
N ASP A 14 4.85 -6.61 -12.26
CA ASP A 14 4.76 -6.52 -13.73
C ASP A 14 6.12 -6.53 -14.50
N GLY A 15 7.13 -7.27 -13.98
CA GLY A 15 8.48 -7.34 -14.55
C GLY A 15 9.49 -6.31 -14.03
N GLU A 16 9.04 -5.34 -13.25
CA GLU A 16 9.86 -4.38 -12.50
C GLU A 16 10.17 -4.88 -11.09
N VAL A 17 11.27 -4.39 -10.52
CA VAL A 17 11.70 -4.71 -9.16
C VAL A 17 11.91 -3.41 -8.40
N ILE A 18 11.27 -3.29 -7.25
CA ILE A 18 11.48 -2.22 -6.28
C ILE A 18 12.14 -2.81 -5.04
N GLU A 19 13.29 -2.27 -4.67
CA GLU A 19 14.04 -2.63 -3.45
C GLU A 19 14.15 -1.40 -2.56
N GLU A 20 13.59 -1.45 -1.36
CA GLU A 20 13.52 -0.31 -0.44
C GLU A 20 13.67 -0.77 1.02
N GLU A 21 14.29 0.06 1.84
CA GLU A 21 14.20 -0.01 3.31
C GLU A 21 12.89 0.68 3.73
N ALA A 22 11.88 -0.13 4.05
CA ALA A 22 10.53 0.36 4.27
C ALA A 22 10.15 0.32 5.75
N PHE A 23 9.58 1.42 6.24
CA PHE A 23 8.89 1.43 7.53
C PHE A 23 7.53 0.72 7.43
N LEU A 24 6.80 0.96 6.35
CA LEU A 24 5.45 0.44 6.16
C LEU A 24 5.16 0.27 4.67
N VAL A 25 4.51 -0.85 4.33
CA VAL A 25 3.89 -1.03 3.01
C VAL A 25 2.38 -1.14 3.20
N VAL A 26 1.63 -0.33 2.47
CA VAL A 26 0.17 -0.37 2.43
C VAL A 26 -0.26 -0.75 1.03
N ILE A 27 -1.10 -1.77 0.91
CA ILE A 27 -1.66 -2.24 -0.36
C ILE A 27 -3.17 -2.17 -0.29
N GLY A 28 -3.78 -1.70 -1.37
CA GLY A 28 -5.21 -1.44 -1.45
C GLY A 28 -5.82 -1.59 -2.81
N MET A 29 -7.13 -1.84 -2.86
CA MET A 29 -7.91 -1.89 -4.09
C MET A 29 -9.03 -0.83 -4.12
N THR A 30 -9.14 0.00 -3.08
CA THR A 30 -10.20 1.01 -2.91
C THR A 30 -9.61 2.37 -2.58
N GLN A 31 -10.39 3.43 -2.79
CA GLN A 31 -10.00 4.81 -2.45
C GLN A 31 -9.80 5.01 -0.94
N SER A 32 -10.60 4.28 -0.14
CA SER A 32 -10.57 4.33 1.32
C SER A 32 -9.79 3.16 1.91
N ILE A 33 -8.78 3.45 2.73
CA ILE A 33 -7.95 2.45 3.41
C ILE A 33 -7.67 2.90 4.83
N ALA A 34 -7.80 1.99 5.80
CA ALA A 34 -7.60 2.25 7.23
C ALA A 34 -8.38 3.48 7.77
N GLY A 35 -9.55 3.78 7.18
CA GLY A 35 -10.39 4.92 7.55
C GLY A 35 -10.05 6.25 6.86
N PHE A 36 -9.06 6.28 5.96
CA PHE A 36 -8.73 7.46 5.16
C PHE A 36 -9.41 7.36 3.79
N GLU A 37 -10.50 8.10 3.61
CA GLU A 37 -11.36 8.05 2.43
C GLU A 37 -10.68 8.45 1.12
N ASN A 38 -9.62 9.27 1.20
CA ASN A 38 -8.90 9.83 0.05
C ASN A 38 -7.47 9.31 -0.08
N MET A 39 -7.15 8.13 0.48
CA MET A 39 -5.79 7.62 0.42
C MET A 39 -5.33 7.38 -1.03
N VAL A 40 -6.27 7.00 -1.90
CA VAL A 40 -6.05 6.88 -3.34
C VAL A 40 -7.20 7.56 -4.09
N VAL A 41 -7.12 8.87 -4.27
CA VAL A 41 -8.20 9.66 -4.89
C VAL A 41 -8.61 9.12 -6.27
N ASP A 42 -7.65 8.60 -7.04
CA ASP A 42 -7.88 8.12 -8.41
C ASP A 42 -8.08 6.59 -8.50
N ALA A 43 -8.25 5.88 -7.38
CA ALA A 43 -8.58 4.45 -7.44
C ALA A 43 -10.03 4.28 -7.89
N GLU A 44 -10.25 3.48 -8.93
CA GLU A 44 -11.60 3.06 -9.30
C GLU A 44 -11.84 1.67 -8.73
N LEU A 45 -13.05 1.41 -8.24
CA LEU A 45 -13.41 0.12 -7.61
C LEU A 45 -13.23 -1.09 -8.56
N ASP A 46 -13.21 -0.85 -9.86
CA ASP A 46 -13.21 -1.88 -10.90
C ASP A 46 -12.09 -1.72 -11.94
N ASP A 47 -11.06 -0.88 -11.69
CA ASP A 47 -9.91 -0.74 -12.60
C ASP A 47 -9.02 -1.99 -12.70
N GLY A 48 -9.21 -2.94 -11.78
CA GLY A 48 -8.47 -4.19 -11.72
C GLY A 48 -7.01 -4.03 -11.29
N LEU A 49 -6.70 -2.96 -10.55
CA LEU A 49 -5.37 -2.67 -10.03
C LEU A 49 -5.34 -2.73 -8.50
N MET A 50 -4.17 -3.04 -7.96
CA MET A 50 -3.83 -2.76 -6.58
C MET A 50 -2.88 -1.56 -6.52
N HIS A 51 -3.08 -0.73 -5.51
CA HIS A 51 -2.31 0.47 -5.21
C HIS A 51 -1.36 0.19 -4.06
N ILE A 52 -0.07 0.38 -4.28
CA ILE A 52 1.00 0.05 -3.34
C ILE A 52 1.69 1.34 -2.92
N PHE A 53 1.70 1.60 -1.62
CA PHE A 53 2.43 2.70 -0.99
C PHE A 53 3.54 2.11 -0.14
N ILE A 54 4.79 2.40 -0.50
CA ILE A 54 5.97 2.02 0.26
C ILE A 54 6.46 3.27 0.97
N ILE A 55 6.25 3.32 2.27
CA ILE A 55 6.72 4.39 3.14
C ILE A 55 8.12 4.02 3.60
N LYS A 56 9.09 4.84 3.23
CA LYS A 56 10.52 4.67 3.53
C LYS A 56 10.82 4.96 5.00
N GLU A 57 12.09 5.16 5.34
CA GLU A 57 12.50 5.59 6.66
C GLU A 57 11.83 6.91 7.07
N LEU A 58 11.39 6.94 8.33
CA LEU A 58 10.74 8.09 8.92
C LEU A 58 11.56 8.62 10.10
N ALA A 59 12.32 9.69 9.84
CA ALA A 59 12.80 10.56 10.90
C ALA A 59 11.63 11.38 11.47
N GLY A 60 11.65 11.75 12.75
CA GLY A 60 10.48 12.31 13.45
C GLY A 60 9.79 13.51 12.77
N VAL A 61 10.52 14.35 12.03
CA VAL A 61 9.96 15.47 11.26
C VAL A 61 9.18 15.00 10.02
N ASP A 62 9.59 13.89 9.40
CA ASP A 62 8.97 13.35 8.18
C ASP A 62 7.63 12.66 8.46
N MET A 63 7.43 12.12 9.66
CA MET A 63 6.11 11.60 10.08
C MET A 63 5.05 12.70 10.12
N VAL A 64 5.42 13.88 10.61
CA VAL A 64 4.48 15.00 10.73
C VAL A 64 4.11 15.55 9.35
N SER A 65 5.01 15.48 8.36
CA SER A 65 4.72 15.95 6.99
C SER A 65 3.87 14.98 6.18
N LEU A 66 3.79 13.69 6.55
CA LEU A 66 2.94 12.72 5.88
C LEU A 66 1.45 12.93 6.14
N LEU A 67 1.08 13.37 7.35
CA LEU A 67 -0.31 13.57 7.74
C LEU A 67 -1.07 14.54 6.80
N PRO A 68 -0.55 15.74 6.50
CA PRO A 68 -1.17 16.64 5.52
C PRO A 68 -1.35 15.99 4.15
N ALA A 69 -0.34 15.29 3.63
CA ALA A 69 -0.40 14.64 2.32
C ALA A 69 -1.43 13.49 2.28
N LEU A 70 -1.57 12.74 3.38
CA LEU A 70 -2.60 11.73 3.54
C LEU A 70 -4.00 12.34 3.55
N LEU A 71 -4.20 13.44 4.28
CA LEU A 71 -5.48 14.12 4.38
C LEU A 71 -5.88 14.83 3.07
N SER A 72 -4.91 15.35 2.31
CA SER A 72 -5.16 15.98 1.00
C SER A 72 -5.28 14.97 -0.16
N GLY A 73 -4.97 13.70 0.08
CA GLY A 73 -4.94 12.66 -0.96
C GLY A 73 -3.71 12.70 -1.87
N ASP A 74 -2.70 13.50 -1.52
CA ASP A 74 -1.46 13.66 -2.29
C ASP A 74 -0.34 12.71 -1.83
N LEU A 75 -0.66 11.73 -0.99
CA LEU A 75 0.32 10.80 -0.39
C LEU A 75 1.25 10.17 -1.44
N LYS A 76 0.71 9.81 -2.62
CA LYS A 76 1.47 9.22 -3.74
C LYS A 76 2.61 10.11 -4.26
N THR A 77 2.56 11.41 -4.01
CA THR A 77 3.57 12.39 -4.47
C THR A 77 4.56 12.77 -3.38
N HIS A 78 4.36 12.31 -2.14
CA HIS A 78 5.20 12.67 -1.02
C HIS A 78 6.60 12.04 -1.17
N ARG A 79 7.66 12.81 -0.89
CA ARG A 79 9.06 12.40 -1.09
C ARG A 79 9.50 11.12 -0.38
N GLN A 80 8.82 10.77 0.72
CA GLN A 80 9.09 9.55 1.52
C GLN A 80 8.23 8.35 1.10
N VAL A 81 7.49 8.47 -0.01
CA VAL A 81 6.56 7.46 -0.50
C VAL A 81 6.97 7.05 -1.91
N THR A 82 7.27 5.77 -2.09
CA THR A 82 7.26 5.17 -3.42
C THR A 82 5.85 4.62 -3.67
N TYR A 83 5.23 5.06 -4.76
CA TYR A 83 3.89 4.63 -5.16
C TYR A 83 3.95 3.81 -6.45
N ALA A 84 3.25 2.69 -6.47
CA ALA A 84 3.10 1.85 -7.65
C ALA A 84 1.67 1.32 -7.77
N LYS A 85 1.26 0.96 -8.99
CA LYS A 85 0.01 0.24 -9.26
C LYS A 85 0.30 -0.97 -10.13
N THR A 86 -0.31 -2.10 -9.84
CA THR A 86 -0.03 -3.36 -10.54
C THR A 86 -1.26 -4.29 -10.50
N LYS A 87 -1.25 -5.35 -11.32
CA LYS A 87 -2.21 -6.46 -11.21
C LYS A 87 -1.71 -7.58 -10.30
N GLY A 88 -0.42 -7.65 -10.03
CA GLY A 88 0.16 -8.68 -9.19
C GLY A 88 1.52 -8.30 -8.64
N VAL A 89 1.76 -8.69 -7.40
CA VAL A 89 3.01 -8.40 -6.70
C VAL A 89 3.51 -9.63 -5.98
N ARG A 90 4.83 -9.85 -6.05
CA ARG A 90 5.54 -10.74 -5.13
C ARG A 90 6.35 -9.91 -4.15
N ILE A 91 6.12 -10.10 -2.86
CA ILE A 91 6.77 -9.36 -1.77
C ILE A 91 7.67 -10.31 -1.00
N THR A 92 8.92 -9.92 -0.80
CA THR A 92 9.90 -10.69 -0.03
C THR A 92 10.71 -9.79 0.90
N SER A 93 11.23 -10.38 1.97
CA SER A 93 12.19 -9.77 2.88
C SER A 93 13.21 -10.81 3.33
N THR A 94 14.38 -10.35 3.77
CA THR A 94 15.33 -11.19 4.52
C THR A 94 14.91 -11.38 5.98
N GLU A 95 13.92 -10.62 6.46
CA GLU A 95 13.34 -10.77 7.80
C GLU A 95 11.98 -11.47 7.79
N ILE A 96 11.60 -12.05 8.94
CA ILE A 96 10.29 -12.69 9.12
C ILE A 96 9.27 -11.60 9.46
N LEU A 97 8.51 -11.17 8.46
CA LEU A 97 7.44 -10.18 8.59
C LEU A 97 6.10 -10.83 8.30
N HIS A 98 5.07 -10.44 9.07
CA HIS A 98 3.69 -10.87 8.85
C HIS A 98 2.87 -9.74 8.25
N ALA A 99 2.01 -10.07 7.30
CA ALA A 99 1.01 -9.11 6.82
C ALA A 99 -0.14 -8.95 7.82
N ASN A 100 -0.81 -7.80 7.71
CA ASN A 100 -2.18 -7.63 8.17
C ASN A 100 -3.09 -7.62 6.93
N ILE A 101 -4.17 -8.40 6.96
CA ILE A 101 -5.13 -8.54 5.86
C ILE A 101 -6.51 -8.19 6.43
N ASP A 102 -7.09 -7.09 5.98
CA ASP A 102 -8.41 -6.60 6.41
C ASP A 102 -8.61 -6.53 7.93
N GLY A 103 -7.55 -6.25 8.68
CA GLY A 103 -7.56 -6.16 10.14
C GLY A 103 -7.05 -7.41 10.86
N ASP A 104 -7.00 -8.56 10.18
CA ASP A 104 -6.56 -9.83 10.76
C ASP A 104 -5.08 -10.13 10.47
N LYS A 105 -4.48 -11.02 11.28
CA LYS A 105 -3.11 -11.49 11.04
C LYS A 105 -3.08 -12.37 9.78
N GLY A 106 -2.26 -11.97 8.82
CA GLY A 106 -1.99 -12.73 7.60
C GLY A 106 -0.76 -13.62 7.69
N ASP A 107 -0.46 -14.24 6.55
CA ASP A 107 0.71 -15.09 6.36
C ASP A 107 2.02 -14.30 6.45
N PRO A 108 3.13 -14.97 6.82
CA PRO A 108 4.45 -14.37 6.73
C PRO A 108 4.90 -14.19 5.28
N LEU A 109 5.82 -13.25 5.04
CA LEU A 109 6.52 -13.17 3.76
C LEU A 109 7.31 -14.47 3.48
N PRO A 110 7.44 -14.90 2.21
CA PRO A 110 7.02 -14.20 1.00
C PRO A 110 5.51 -14.26 0.73
N LEU A 111 4.96 -13.19 0.16
CA LEU A 111 3.58 -13.14 -0.30
C LEU A 111 3.51 -12.96 -1.81
N GLU A 112 2.58 -13.65 -2.44
CA GLU A 112 2.21 -13.48 -3.85
C GLU A 112 0.75 -13.07 -3.91
N LEU A 113 0.50 -11.85 -4.40
CA LEU A 113 -0.82 -11.25 -4.47
C LEU A 113 -1.19 -11.03 -5.94
N GLN A 114 -2.44 -11.30 -6.29
CA GLN A 114 -3.00 -11.08 -7.63
C GLN A 114 -4.39 -10.49 -7.51
N VAL A 115 -4.68 -9.47 -8.34
CA VAL A 115 -6.04 -8.94 -8.47
C VAL A 115 -6.88 -9.89 -9.31
N LEU A 116 -8.08 -10.18 -8.84
CA LEU A 116 -9.12 -10.85 -9.62
C LEU A 116 -10.08 -9.77 -10.15
N PRO A 117 -9.90 -9.28 -11.40
CA PRO A 117 -10.67 -8.15 -11.90
C PRO A 117 -12.15 -8.49 -12.01
N GLN A 118 -13.00 -7.60 -11.49
CA GLN A 118 -14.47 -7.72 -11.53
C GLN A 118 -15.00 -9.09 -11.04
N HIS A 119 -14.32 -9.70 -10.06
CA HIS A 119 -14.62 -11.06 -9.60
C HIS A 119 -15.93 -11.18 -8.81
N ILE A 120 -16.34 -10.10 -8.13
CA ILE A 120 -17.52 -10.07 -7.28
C ILE A 120 -18.56 -9.12 -7.89
N ARG A 121 -19.81 -9.57 -7.99
CA ARG A 121 -20.95 -8.72 -8.34
C ARG A 121 -21.58 -8.18 -7.06
N LEU A 122 -21.57 -6.87 -6.91
CA LEU A 122 -22.10 -6.17 -5.75
C LEU A 122 -23.38 -5.40 -6.13
N LEU A 123 -24.30 -5.28 -5.18
CA LEU A 123 -25.39 -4.30 -5.25
C LEU A 123 -24.84 -2.97 -4.74
N VAL A 124 -24.83 -1.96 -5.60
CA VAL A 124 -24.39 -0.61 -5.27
C VAL A 124 -25.57 0.35 -5.35
N ASN A 125 -25.47 1.49 -4.67
CA ASN A 125 -26.46 2.55 -4.82
C ASN A 125 -26.35 3.16 -6.22
N SER A 126 -27.47 3.46 -6.86
CA SER A 126 -27.53 3.99 -8.24
C SER A 126 -27.03 5.43 -8.39
N VAL A 127 -26.44 6.00 -7.35
CA VAL A 127 -25.92 7.37 -7.31
C VAL A 127 -24.45 7.26 -6.96
N ILE A 128 -23.62 7.15 -8.00
CA ILE A 128 -22.18 7.37 -7.96
C ILE A 128 -21.91 8.49 -8.97
#